data_AF-A0A350H9Q6-F1
#
_entry.id   AF-A0A350H9Q6-F1
#
_cell.length_a   1.000
_cell.length_b   1.000
_cell.length_c   1.000
_cell.angle_alpha   90.00
_cell.angle_beta   90.00
_cell.angle_gamma   90.00
#
_symmetry.space_group_name_H-M   'P 1'
#
loop_
_entity.id
_entity.type
_entity.pdbx_description
1 polymer ?
#
loop_
_entity_poly.entity_id
_entity_poly.type
_entity_poly.pdbx_seq_one_letter_code
_entity_poly.pdbx_strand_id
1 'polypeptide(L)'
;MMHLDRKVENKQVEISEISRSLKLLAKELNVPVIALAQLSRNPERRENKEPILSDIRDSGSIEQDADVVIFIHRKFREGVELDDAKLIIAKQRNGPTGEIEIHFDPARTLFKQKAKQQ
;
A
#
# COMPACT_ATOMS: atom_id res chain seq x y z
N MET A 1 5.17 33.91 8.73
CA MET A 1 4.51 32.99 7.78
C MET A 1 4.37 31.63 8.48
N MET A 2 3.27 31.37 9.19
CA MET A 2 3.09 30.18 10.08
C MET A 2 1.62 29.77 10.17
N HIS A 3 1.04 29.15 9.13
CA HIS A 3 -0.37 28.70 9.19
C HIS A 3 -0.70 27.45 8.35
N LEU A 4 0.26 26.56 8.06
CA LEU A 4 -0.04 25.27 7.42
C LEU A 4 0.21 24.02 8.30
N ASP A 5 1.08 24.11 9.31
CA ASP A 5 1.51 22.90 10.04
C ASP A 5 0.44 22.27 10.95
N ARG A 6 -0.40 23.07 11.62
CA ARG A 6 -1.42 22.54 12.56
C ARG A 6 -2.42 21.60 11.90
N LYS A 7 -2.76 21.82 10.63
CA LYS A 7 -3.76 20.99 9.93
C LYS A 7 -3.17 19.63 9.52
N VAL A 8 -1.88 19.59 9.20
CA VAL A 8 -1.16 18.36 8.84
C VAL A 8 -0.97 17.47 10.07
N GLU A 9 -0.60 18.09 11.20
CA GLU A 9 -0.43 17.40 12.48
C GLU A 9 -1.75 16.73 12.93
N ASN A 10 -2.88 17.43 12.84
CA ASN A 10 -4.20 16.87 13.16
C ASN A 10 -4.54 15.64 12.33
N LYS A 11 -4.21 15.65 11.03
CA LYS A 11 -4.51 14.52 10.14
C LYS A 11 -3.64 13.30 10.47
N GLN A 12 -2.38 13.50 10.81
CA GLN A 12 -1.49 12.41 11.23
C GLN A 12 -1.97 11.76 12.53
N VAL A 13 -2.42 12.56 13.49
CA VAL A 13 -3.01 12.06 14.75
C VAL A 13 -4.26 11.24 14.47
N GLU A 14 -5.19 11.76 13.67
CA GLU A 14 -6.44 11.07 13.30
C GLU A 14 -6.18 9.71 12.63
N ILE A 15 -5.24 9.66 11.67
CA ILE A 15 -4.86 8.41 10.99
C ILE A 15 -4.23 7.42 11.98
N SER A 16 -3.49 7.91 12.97
CA SER A 16 -2.90 7.08 14.03
C SER A 16 -3.96 6.47 14.93
N GLU A 17 -4.99 7.24 15.29
CA GLU A 17 -6.11 6.74 16.09
C GLU A 17 -6.93 5.69 15.33
N ILE A 18 -7.20 5.94 14.05
CA ILE A 18 -7.94 5.02 13.17
C ILE A 18 -7.19 3.69 13.02
N SER A 19 -5.91 3.74 12.63
CA SER A 19 -5.09 2.53 12.39
C SER A 19 -4.93 1.68 13.64
N ARG A 20 -4.68 2.31 14.80
CA ARG A 20 -4.64 1.62 16.09
C ARG A 20 -5.98 0.98 16.44
N SER A 21 -7.09 1.70 16.25
CA SER A 21 -8.44 1.18 16.54
C SER A 21 -8.78 -0.02 15.67
N LEU A 22 -8.44 0.01 14.38
CA LEU A 22 -8.62 -1.12 13.46
C LEU A 22 -7.79 -2.34 13.89
N LYS A 23 -6.54 -2.13 14.35
CA LYS A 23 -5.70 -3.21 14.86
C LYS A 23 -6.25 -3.84 16.14
N LEU A 24 -6.78 -3.03 17.05
CA LEU A 24 -7.43 -3.52 18.26
C LEU A 24 -8.69 -4.31 17.93
N LEU A 25 -9.54 -3.79 17.05
CA LEU A 25 -10.76 -4.46 16.58
C LEU A 25 -10.46 -5.82 15.95
N ALA A 26 -9.45 -5.89 15.07
CA ALA A 26 -9.03 -7.14 14.44
C ALA A 26 -8.60 -8.20 15.47
N LYS A 27 -7.91 -7.78 16.53
CA LYS A 27 -7.48 -8.66 17.64
C LYS A 27 -8.66 -9.10 18.51
N GLU A 28 -9.56 -8.19 18.83
CA GLU A 28 -10.72 -8.46 19.69
C GLU A 28 -11.71 -9.42 19.04
N LEU A 29 -12.03 -9.18 17.76
CA LEU A 29 -12.97 -10.01 17.01
C LEU A 29 -12.31 -11.25 16.37
N ASN A 30 -10.97 -11.34 16.42
CA ASN A 30 -10.18 -12.39 15.79
C ASN A 30 -10.51 -12.58 14.29
N VAL A 31 -10.62 -11.48 13.56
CA VAL A 31 -10.87 -11.46 12.11
C VAL A 31 -9.82 -10.64 11.38
N PRO A 32 -9.46 -11.00 10.13
CA PRO A 32 -8.58 -10.18 9.32
C PRO A 32 -9.28 -8.88 8.92
N VAL A 33 -8.65 -7.75 9.19
CA VAL A 33 -9.10 -6.42 8.75
C VAL A 33 -8.20 -5.94 7.63
N ILE A 34 -8.81 -5.59 6.49
CA ILE A 34 -8.12 -5.02 5.34
C ILE A 34 -8.54 -3.55 5.22
N ALA A 35 -7.56 -2.66 5.24
CA ALA A 35 -7.75 -1.24 5.00
C ALA A 35 -7.00 -0.84 3.73
N LEU A 36 -7.61 0.05 2.94
CA LEU A 36 -6.97 0.64 1.77
C LEU A 36 -6.40 2.01 2.15
N ALA A 37 -5.16 2.28 1.73
CA ALA A 37 -4.51 3.56 1.94
C ALA A 37 -4.03 4.10 0.59
N GLN A 38 -4.25 5.40 0.37
CA GLN A 38 -3.71 6.09 -0.79
C GLN A 38 -2.25 6.47 -0.53
N LEU A 39 -1.39 6.29 -1.54
CA LEU A 39 0.01 6.69 -1.48
C LEU A 39 0.17 8.19 -1.77
N SER A 40 1.24 8.77 -1.25
CA SER A 40 1.74 10.07 -1.71
C SER A 40 2.12 10.01 -3.20
N ARG A 41 2.21 11.17 -3.86
CA ARG A 41 2.64 11.27 -5.27
C ARG A 41 4.16 11.12 -5.47
N ASN A 42 4.89 10.81 -4.40
CA ASN A 42 6.35 10.68 -4.44
C ASN A 42 6.88 9.57 -5.38
N PRO A 43 6.22 8.40 -5.54
CA PRO A 43 6.66 7.37 -6.47
C PRO A 43 6.80 7.86 -7.92
N GLU A 44 5.92 8.75 -8.35
CA GLU A 44 5.90 9.26 -9.74
C GLU A 44 7.14 10.05 -10.10
N ARG A 45 7.84 10.61 -9.09
CA ARG A 45 9.03 11.44 -9.25
C ARG A 45 10.33 10.64 -9.26
N ARG A 46 10.29 9.38 -8.83
CA ARG A 46 11.47 8.50 -8.78
C ARG A 46 11.69 7.84 -10.14
N GLU A 47 12.95 7.55 -10.47
CA GLU A 47 13.29 6.74 -11.63
C GLU A 47 12.66 5.34 -11.52
N ASN A 48 12.81 4.70 -10.35
CA ASN A 48 12.02 3.53 -10.00
C ASN A 48 10.71 3.95 -9.34
N LYS A 49 9.62 3.82 -10.09
CA LYS A 49 8.25 4.19 -9.70
C LYS A 49 7.57 3.14 -8.80
N GLU A 50 8.31 2.12 -8.37
CA GLU A 50 7.80 1.14 -7.40
C GLU A 50 7.52 1.82 -6.05
N PRO A 51 6.36 1.56 -5.43
CA PRO A 51 6.00 2.11 -4.13
C PRO A 51 6.81 1.47 -2.99
N ILE A 52 7.13 2.27 -1.99
CA ILE A 52 7.88 1.89 -0.79
C ILE A 52 7.15 2.36 0.47
N LEU A 53 7.52 1.84 1.65
CA LEU A 53 6.85 2.16 2.91
C LEU A 53 6.82 3.67 3.20
N SER A 54 7.88 4.41 2.86
CA SER A 54 7.92 5.86 3.03
C SER A 54 6.95 6.62 2.12
N ASP A 55 6.26 5.97 1.18
CA ASP A 55 5.20 6.61 0.40
C ASP A 55 3.89 6.70 1.17
N ILE A 56 3.76 5.98 2.29
CA ILE A 56 2.68 6.06 3.28
C ILE A 56 3.00 7.13 4.36
N ARG A 57 4.09 7.90 4.23
CA ARG A 57 4.69 8.72 5.30
C ARG A 57 3.78 9.77 5.95
N ASP A 58 2.70 10.21 5.31
CA ASP A 58 1.65 11.02 5.97
C ASP A 58 0.82 10.20 6.99
N SER A 59 1.21 8.95 7.23
CA SER A 59 0.51 7.93 7.99
C SER A 59 1.51 6.94 8.62
N GLY A 60 2.63 7.42 9.16
CA GLY A 60 3.68 6.56 9.75
C GLY A 60 3.18 5.59 10.83
N SER A 61 2.05 5.89 11.47
CA SER A 61 1.32 4.99 12.36
C SER A 61 0.76 3.75 11.67
N ILE A 62 0.24 3.87 10.43
CA ILE A 62 -0.23 2.74 9.64
C ILE A 62 0.90 1.73 9.44
N GLU A 63 2.09 2.21 9.08
CA GLU A 63 3.26 1.34 8.90
C GLU A 63 3.56 0.58 10.18
N GLN A 64 3.51 1.23 11.34
CA GLN A 64 3.79 0.58 12.62
C GLN A 64 2.71 -0.43 12.99
N ASP A 65 1.43 -0.04 12.91
CA ASP A 65 0.29 -0.82 13.40
C ASP A 65 -0.04 -2.03 12.51
N ALA A 66 0.15 -1.91 11.19
CA ALA A 66 -0.13 -2.99 10.25
C ALA A 66 0.72 -4.24 10.53
N ASP A 67 0.12 -5.42 10.40
CA ASP A 67 0.87 -6.69 10.37
C ASP A 67 1.49 -6.94 9.00
N VAL A 68 0.75 -6.60 7.95
CA VAL A 68 1.13 -6.79 6.55
C VAL A 68 0.86 -5.51 5.78
N VAL A 69 1.82 -5.10 4.94
CA VAL A 69 1.64 -4.00 3.97
C VAL A 69 1.90 -4.55 2.58
N ILE A 70 0.90 -4.44 1.71
CA ILE A 70 0.97 -4.87 0.31
C ILE A 70 0.72 -3.66 -0.58
N PHE A 71 1.65 -3.41 -1.49
CA PHE A 71 1.43 -2.46 -2.57
C PHE A 71 1.04 -3.17 -3.86
N ILE A 72 0.23 -2.49 -4.66
CA ILE A 72 -0.09 -2.90 -6.02
C ILE A 72 0.67 -1.96 -6.95
N HIS A 73 1.54 -2.50 -7.80
CA HIS A 73 2.28 -1.73 -8.80
C HIS A 73 1.98 -2.26 -10.20
N ARG A 74 1.57 -1.37 -11.09
CA ARG A 74 1.37 -1.67 -12.52
C ARG A 74 2.45 -0.97 -13.31
N LYS A 75 3.14 -1.71 -14.19
CA LYS A 75 4.18 -1.12 -15.04
C LYS A 75 3.53 -0.37 -16.20
N PHE A 76 4.03 0.83 -16.46
CA PHE A 76 3.66 1.64 -17.60
C PHE A 76 4.83 1.66 -18.57
N ARG A 77 4.57 1.48 -19.88
CA ARG A 77 5.55 1.73 -20.94
C ARG A 77 4.95 2.75 -21.90
N GLU A 78 5.59 3.92 -22.05
CA GLU A 78 5.27 4.94 -23.07
C GLU A 78 3.78 5.06 -23.43
N GLY A 79 2.93 5.43 -22.46
CA GLY A 79 1.49 5.65 -22.71
C GLY A 79 0.64 4.37 -22.80
N VAL A 80 1.24 3.19 -22.66
CA VAL A 80 0.58 1.89 -22.63
C VAL A 80 0.69 1.30 -21.22
N GLU A 81 -0.47 1.06 -20.59
CA GLU A 81 -0.55 0.22 -19.41
C GLU A 81 -0.28 -1.23 -19.81
N LEU A 82 0.71 -1.86 -19.18
CA LEU A 82 0.93 -3.28 -19.38
C LEU A 82 -0.12 -4.07 -18.59
N ASP A 83 -0.51 -5.22 -19.15
CA ASP A 83 -1.39 -6.18 -18.47
C ASP A 83 -0.68 -6.86 -17.28
N ASP A 84 0.62 -6.65 -17.09
CA ASP A 84 1.36 -7.19 -15.95
C ASP A 84 1.32 -6.22 -14.75
N ALA A 85 1.06 -6.78 -13.58
CA ALA A 85 1.09 -6.09 -12.30
C ALA A 85 1.89 -6.90 -11.27
N LYS A 86 2.28 -6.23 -10.18
CA LYS A 86 3.08 -6.80 -9.10
C LYS A 86 2.39 -6.50 -7.77
N LEU A 87 2.26 -7.51 -6.93
CA LEU A 87 1.98 -7.34 -5.51
C LEU A 87 3.31 -7.32 -4.77
N ILE A 88 3.59 -6.22 -4.07
CA ILE A 88 4.82 -6.03 -3.30
C ILE A 88 4.46 -6.17 -1.82
N ILE A 89 4.86 -7.26 -1.19
CA ILE A 89 4.74 -7.46 0.25
C ILE A 89 5.88 -6.67 0.91
N ALA A 90 5.64 -5.40 1.17
CA ALA A 90 6.64 -4.48 1.72
C ALA A 90 6.87 -4.67 3.22
N LYS A 91 5.87 -5.19 3.94
CA LYS A 91 5.97 -5.57 5.36
C LYS A 91 5.21 -6.85 5.61
N GLN A 92 5.80 -7.75 6.41
CA GLN A 92 5.16 -8.94 6.93
C GLN A 92 5.75 -9.24 8.31
N ARG A 93 4.97 -9.06 9.39
CA ARG A 93 5.46 -9.26 10.77
C ARG A 93 5.89 -10.70 11.06
N ASN A 94 5.19 -11.68 10.48
CA ASN A 94 5.34 -13.10 10.85
C ASN A 94 5.83 -13.97 9.67
N GLY A 95 6.61 -13.41 8.76
CA GLY A 95 6.99 -14.12 7.54
C GLY A 95 7.83 -13.25 6.59
N PRO A 96 8.16 -13.79 5.41
CA PRO A 96 9.00 -13.09 4.45
C PRO A 96 8.25 -11.95 3.76
N THR A 97 9.00 -10.93 3.39
CA THR A 97 8.63 -9.97 2.34
C THR A 97 8.95 -10.55 0.98
N GLY A 98 8.43 -9.94 -0.09
CA GLY A 98 8.68 -10.41 -1.44
C GLY A 98 7.69 -9.85 -2.43
N GLU A 99 7.76 -10.35 -3.66
CA GLU A 99 7.00 -9.83 -4.78
C GLU A 99 6.33 -10.95 -5.54
N ILE A 100 5.11 -10.69 -6.00
CA ILE A 100 4.31 -11.67 -6.73
C ILE A 100 3.89 -11.02 -8.04
N GLU A 101 4.30 -11.60 -9.16
CA GLU A 101 3.80 -11.20 -10.47
C GLU A 101 2.39 -11.73 -10.70
N ILE A 102 1.51 -10.85 -11.17
CA ILE A 102 0.11 -11.13 -11.47
C ILE A 102 -0.28 -10.49 -12.80
N HIS A 103 -1.32 -11.01 -13.43
CA HIS A 103 -1.91 -10.42 -14.63
C HIS A 103 -3.12 -9.57 -14.25
N PHE A 104 -3.26 -8.40 -14.84
CA PHE A 104 -4.40 -7.52 -14.72
C PHE A 104 -5.17 -7.50 -16.05
N ASP A 105 -6.43 -7.88 -16.00
CA ASP A 105 -7.38 -7.82 -17.11
C ASP A 105 -8.12 -6.46 -17.04
N PRO A 106 -7.71 -5.45 -17.83
CA PRO A 106 -8.26 -4.09 -17.74
C PRO A 106 -9.74 -4.02 -18.14
N ALA A 107 -10.20 -4.90 -19.03
CA ALA A 107 -11.59 -4.93 -19.46
C ALA A 107 -12.56 -5.34 -18.35
N ARG A 108 -12.07 -6.01 -17.30
CA ARG A 108 -12.87 -6.50 -16.16
C ARG A 108 -12.41 -5.98 -14.82
N THR A 109 -11.39 -5.12 -14.78
CA THR A 109 -10.73 -4.67 -13.54
C THR A 109 -10.35 -5.83 -12.61
N LEU A 110 -9.82 -6.91 -13.19
CA LEU A 110 -9.61 -8.19 -12.51
C LEU A 110 -8.14 -8.59 -12.48
N PHE A 111 -7.64 -8.89 -11.29
CA PHE A 111 -6.31 -9.49 -11.13
C PHE A 111 -6.41 -11.03 -11.17
N LYS A 112 -5.53 -11.66 -11.94
CA LYS A 112 -5.42 -13.11 -12.11
C LYS A 112 -4.00 -13.55 -11.78
N GLN A 113 -3.87 -14.77 -11.28
CA GLN A 113 -2.58 -15.40 -11.11
C GLN A 113 -1.88 -15.54 -12.47
N LYS A 114 -0.61 -15.12 -12.56
CA LYS A 114 0.20 -15.36 -13.75
C LYS A 114 0.52 -16.86 -13.81
N ALA A 115 0.18 -17.51 -14.92
CA ALA A 115 0.48 -18.93 -15.10
C ALA A 115 2.00 -19.14 -14.95
N LYS A 116 2.42 -20.12 -14.15
CA LYS A 116 3.83 -20.51 -14.09
C LYS A 116 4.24 -20.96 -15.50
N GLN A 117 5.18 -20.24 -16.13
CA GLN A 117 5.87 -20.78 -17.29
C GLN A 117 6.60 -22.05 -16.81
N GLN A 118 6.20 -23.20 -17.35
CA GLN A 118 6.88 -24.48 -17.17
C GLN A 118 8.14 -24.51 -18.02
#